data_AF-A0A1G1AEY7-F1
#
_entry.id   AF-A0A1G1AEY7-F1
#
_cell.length_a   1.000
_cell.length_b   1.000
_cell.length_c   1.000
_cell.angle_alpha   90.00
_cell.angle_beta   90.00
_cell.angle_gamma   90.00
#
_symmetry.space_group_name_H-M   'P 1'
#
loop_
_entity.id
_entity.type
_entity.pdbx_description
1 polymer ?
#
loop_
_entity_poly.entity_id
_entity_poly.type
_entity_poly.pdbx_seq_one_letter_code
_entity_poly.pdbx_strand_id
1 'polypeptide(L)'
;MNHLLIAASIPFLIAAVVYFMHRCRASLILLLVTPAFMAIAMLWAIVPDLPRLFGMMDLYNQLLRDPRCNIFFWHFTIDNIETDSVWHSVLFVLMWGLLLSTAWRELMLREKEL
;
A
#
# COMPACT_ATOMS: atom_id res chain seq x y z
N MET A 1 3.67 -10.23 -6.02
CA MET A 1 3.92 -8.77 -5.79
C MET A 1 2.65 -8.08 -5.26
N ASN A 2 1.54 -8.82 -5.12
CA ASN A 2 0.24 -8.25 -4.81
C ASN A 2 0.02 -7.95 -3.34
N HIS A 3 0.68 -8.68 -2.43
CA HIS A 3 0.59 -8.39 -1.00
C HIS A 3 1.01 -6.94 -0.70
N LEU A 4 1.97 -6.38 -1.46
CA LEU A 4 2.36 -4.97 -1.38
C LEU A 4 1.25 -4.02 -1.81
N LEU A 5 0.63 -4.29 -2.95
CA LEU A 5 -0.49 -3.51 -3.45
C LEU A 5 -1.67 -3.57 -2.48
N ILE A 6 -1.99 -4.76 -1.96
CA ILE A 6 -3.09 -4.98 -1.02
C ILE A 6 -2.80 -4.22 0.29
N ALA A 7 -1.60 -4.37 0.85
CA ALA A 7 -1.18 -3.66 2.05
C ALA A 7 -1.22 -2.14 1.87
N ALA A 8 -0.76 -1.61 0.73
CA ALA A 8 -0.84 -0.19 0.41
C ALA A 8 -2.28 0.29 0.15
N SER A 9 -3.15 -0.56 -0.38
CA SER A 9 -4.53 -0.19 -0.73
C SER A 9 -5.39 0.07 0.49
N ILE A 10 -5.13 -0.59 1.63
CA ILE A 10 -5.90 -0.38 2.87
C ILE A 10 -5.80 1.07 3.37
N PRO A 11 -4.62 1.63 3.69
CA PRO A 11 -4.51 3.04 4.10
C PRO A 11 -4.92 4.01 3.00
N PHE A 12 -4.71 3.68 1.72
CA PHE A 12 -5.18 4.50 0.60
C PHE A 12 -6.72 4.57 0.55
N LEU A 13 -7.42 3.45 0.68
CA LEU A 13 -8.89 3.40 0.68
C LEU A 13 -9.46 4.12 1.89
N ILE A 14 -8.87 3.96 3.08
CA ILE A 14 -9.25 4.73 4.27
C ILE A 14 -9.11 6.22 4.00
N ALA A 15 -7.98 6.65 3.43
CA ALA A 15 -7.77 8.06 3.09
C ALA A 15 -8.74 8.57 2.04
N ALA A 16 -9.05 7.77 1.02
CA ALA A 16 -10.05 8.09 0.00
C ALA A 16 -11.43 8.29 0.62
N VAL A 17 -11.86 7.39 1.51
CA VAL A 17 -13.14 7.51 2.24
C VAL A 17 -13.17 8.80 3.07
N VAL A 18 -12.13 9.06 3.86
CA VAL A 18 -12.02 10.31 4.66
C VAL A 18 -12.08 11.54 3.75
N TYR A 19 -11.35 11.53 2.65
CA TYR A 19 -11.34 12.62 1.69
C TYR A 19 -12.72 12.88 1.06
N PHE A 20 -13.46 11.83 0.70
CA PHE A 20 -14.85 11.96 0.22
C PHE A 20 -15.79 12.49 1.31
N MET A 21 -15.65 12.03 2.55
CA MET A 21 -16.43 12.52 3.69
C MET A 21 -16.19 14.01 3.98
N HIS A 22 -14.96 14.50 3.75
CA HIS A 22 -14.60 15.91 3.87
C HIS A 22 -14.88 16.73 2.60
N ARG A 23 -15.88 16.32 1.80
CA ARG A 23 -16.32 17.02 0.57
C ARG A 23 -15.19 17.23 -0.42
N CYS A 24 -14.33 16.23 -0.57
CA CYS A 24 -13.17 16.28 -1.44
C CYS A 24 -12.21 17.42 -1.07
N ARG A 25 -11.98 17.69 0.23
CA ARG A 25 -10.88 18.55 0.71
C ARG A 25 -9.92 17.71 1.54
N ALA A 26 -8.64 17.81 1.23
CA ALA A 26 -7.58 17.08 1.93
C ALA A 26 -6.83 17.99 2.92
N SER A 27 -6.73 17.56 4.18
CA SER A 27 -5.85 18.22 5.15
C SER A 27 -4.39 17.87 4.87
N LEU A 28 -3.46 18.74 5.28
CA LEU A 28 -2.02 18.47 5.17
C LEU A 28 -1.66 17.16 5.89
N ILE A 29 -2.28 16.91 7.05
CA ILE A 29 -2.08 15.69 7.83
C ILE A 29 -2.47 14.47 6.99
N LEU A 30 -3.64 14.48 6.33
CA LEU A 30 -4.05 13.37 5.48
C LEU A 30 -3.04 13.11 4.36
N LEU A 31 -2.58 14.16 3.68
CA LEU A 31 -1.62 14.04 2.57
C LEU A 31 -0.25 13.51 2.99
N LEU A 32 0.20 13.79 4.21
CA LEU A 32 1.49 13.31 4.73
C LEU A 32 1.39 11.93 5.39
N VAL A 33 0.32 11.71 6.16
CA VAL A 33 0.12 10.48 6.92
C VAL A 33 -0.21 9.30 6.00
N THR A 34 -1.04 9.51 4.98
CA THR A 34 -1.43 8.43 4.06
C THR A 34 -0.25 7.72 3.39
N PRO A 35 0.68 8.42 2.69
CA PRO A 35 1.83 7.74 2.08
C PRO A 35 2.77 7.10 3.11
N ALA A 36 2.90 7.69 4.30
CA ALA A 36 3.69 7.09 5.38
C ALA A 36 3.09 5.77 5.87
N PHE A 37 1.77 5.72 6.08
CA PHE A 37 1.07 4.49 6.47
C PHE A 37 1.05 3.45 5.34
N MET A 38 0.94 3.87 4.08
CA MET A 38 1.13 2.97 2.93
C MET A 38 2.50 2.31 2.98
N ALA A 39 3.57 3.08 3.21
CA ALA A 39 4.92 2.56 3.32
C ALA A 39 5.08 1.59 4.50
N ILE A 40 4.55 1.93 5.68
CA ILE A 40 4.58 1.04 6.86
C ILE A 40 3.83 -0.26 6.58
N ALA A 41 2.65 -0.20 5.97
CA ALA A 41 1.87 -1.39 5.64
C ALA A 41 2.61 -2.28 4.62
N MET A 42 3.24 -1.69 3.61
CA MET A 42 4.08 -2.43 2.65
C MET A 42 5.28 -3.09 3.31
N LEU A 43 5.98 -2.38 4.21
CA LEU A 43 7.11 -2.94 4.96
C LEU A 43 6.67 -4.11 5.83
N TRP A 44 5.49 -4.02 6.46
CA TRP A 44 4.90 -5.12 7.21
C TRP A 44 4.59 -6.32 6.32
N ALA A 45 4.05 -6.09 5.12
CA ALA A 45 3.72 -7.16 4.18
C ALA A 45 4.95 -7.91 3.65
N ILE A 46 6.12 -7.26 3.51
CA ILE A 46 7.35 -7.90 3.00
C ILE A 46 8.02 -8.80 4.06
N VAL A 47 7.64 -8.72 5.34
CA VAL A 47 8.33 -9.45 6.43
C VAL A 47 8.56 -10.95 6.13
N PRO A 48 7.59 -11.72 5.60
CA PRO A 48 7.79 -13.13 5.23
C PRO A 48 8.82 -13.36 4.12
N ASP A 49 9.03 -12.36 3.25
CA ASP A 49 9.96 -12.41 2.13
C ASP A 49 11.39 -11.98 2.51
N LEU A 50 11.58 -11.32 3.67
CA LEU A 50 12.91 -10.87 4.11
C LEU A 50 13.97 -11.97 4.14
N PRO A 51 13.71 -13.21 4.61
CA PRO A 51 14.71 -14.28 4.61
C PRO A 51 15.28 -14.59 3.22
N ARG A 52 14.50 -14.39 2.15
CA ARG A 52 14.96 -14.54 0.77
C ARG A 52 16.07 -13.57 0.42
N LEU A 53 16.01 -12.33 0.92
CA LEU A 53 17.04 -11.30 0.71
C LEU A 53 18.36 -11.63 1.42
N PHE A 54 18.28 -12.36 2.54
CA PHE A 54 19.46 -12.78 3.32
C PHE A 54 19.99 -14.17 2.92
N GLY A 55 19.46 -14.78 1.86
CA GLY A 55 19.89 -16.10 1.39
C GLY A 55 19.41 -17.29 2.25
N MET A 56 18.50 -17.06 3.20
CA MET A 56 17.96 -18.08 4.11
C MET A 56 16.78 -18.83 3.48
N MET A 57 17.04 -19.57 2.40
CA MET A 57 15.99 -20.21 1.58
C MET A 57 15.17 -21.26 2.34
N ASP A 58 15.77 -21.98 3.29
CA ASP A 58 15.04 -22.97 4.09
C ASP A 58 13.95 -22.32 4.95
N LEU A 59 14.30 -21.20 5.60
CA LEU A 59 13.36 -20.42 6.40
C LEU A 59 12.28 -19.79 5.51
N TYR A 60 12.67 -19.24 4.36
CA TYR A 60 11.72 -18.69 3.39
C TYR A 60 10.69 -19.74 2.95
N ASN A 61 11.14 -20.94 2.56
CA ASN A 61 10.27 -22.03 2.13
C ASN A 61 9.35 -22.54 3.25
N GLN A 62 9.80 -22.51 4.51
CA GLN A 62 8.95 -22.82 5.67
C GLN A 62 7.86 -21.77 5.84
N LEU A 63 8.22 -20.48 5.82
CA LEU A 63 7.27 -19.38 5.96
C LEU A 63 6.25 -19.32 4.81
N LEU A 64 6.66 -19.63 3.59
CA LEU A 64 5.78 -19.69 2.42
C LEU A 64 4.67 -20.74 2.54
N ARG A 65 4.85 -21.74 3.41
CA ARG A 65 3.87 -22.82 3.67
C ARG A 65 3.09 -22.63 4.97
N ASP A 66 3.48 -21.65 5.80
CA ASP A 66 2.85 -21.44 7.10
C ASP A 66 1.62 -20.51 6.97
N PRO A 67 0.40 -20.99 7.25
CA PRO A 67 -0.79 -20.15 7.22
C PRO A 67 -0.76 -19.00 8.23
N ARG A 68 0.12 -19.04 9.25
CA ARG A 68 0.33 -17.94 10.20
C ARG A 68 0.88 -16.68 9.51
N CYS A 69 1.52 -16.80 8.35
CA CYS A 69 1.98 -15.66 7.56
C CYS A 69 0.82 -14.77 7.05
N ASN A 70 -0.44 -15.20 7.18
CA ASN A 70 -1.60 -14.35 6.89
C ASN A 70 -1.73 -13.11 7.79
N ILE A 71 -1.03 -13.02 8.92
CA ILE A 71 -0.96 -11.78 9.71
C ILE A 71 -0.28 -10.63 8.95
N PHE A 72 0.51 -10.95 7.91
CA PHE A 72 1.17 -9.99 7.05
C PHE A 72 0.30 -9.69 5.82
N PHE A 73 -0.93 -9.23 6.06
CA PHE A 73 -1.91 -8.91 5.02
C PHE A 73 -2.26 -10.09 4.10
N TRP A 74 -2.61 -11.24 4.68
CA TRP A 74 -2.98 -12.44 3.92
C TRP A 74 -1.89 -12.95 2.97
N HIS A 75 -0.60 -12.71 3.29
CA HIS A 75 0.55 -13.11 2.46
C HIS A 75 0.44 -14.53 1.93
N PHE A 76 0.23 -15.51 2.82
CA PHE A 76 0.10 -16.92 2.45
C PHE A 76 -1.11 -17.18 1.53
N THR A 77 -2.27 -16.63 1.86
CA THR A 77 -3.47 -16.83 1.03
C THR A 77 -3.31 -16.22 -0.35
N ILE A 78 -2.75 -15.01 -0.42
CA ILE A 78 -2.52 -14.28 -1.69
C ILE A 78 -1.55 -15.07 -2.55
N ASP A 79 -0.41 -15.52 -2.00
CA ASP A 79 0.59 -16.28 -2.76
C ASP A 79 0.02 -17.57 -3.38
N ASN A 80 -0.99 -18.19 -2.76
CA ASN A 80 -1.61 -19.41 -3.28
C ASN A 80 -2.68 -19.19 -4.37
N ILE A 81 -3.28 -18.00 -4.43
CA ILE A 81 -4.34 -17.66 -5.40
C ILE A 81 -3.84 -16.72 -6.50
N GLU A 82 -2.68 -16.11 -6.31
CA GLU A 82 -2.14 -15.06 -7.17
C GLU A 82 -1.68 -15.64 -8.52
N THR A 83 -1.97 -14.87 -9.56
CA THR A 83 -1.40 -15.04 -10.89
C THR A 83 -0.64 -13.77 -11.25
N ASP A 84 0.53 -13.93 -11.85
CA ASP A 84 1.35 -12.80 -12.29
C ASP A 84 0.59 -11.98 -13.33
N SER A 85 0.39 -10.70 -13.02
CA SER A 85 -0.34 -9.78 -13.89
C SER A 85 0.21 -8.38 -13.80
N VAL A 86 0.36 -7.74 -14.97
CA VAL A 86 0.86 -6.37 -15.12
C VAL A 86 -0.07 -5.35 -14.46
N TRP A 87 -1.36 -5.69 -14.32
CA TRP A 87 -2.37 -4.82 -13.73
C TRP A 87 -2.03 -4.38 -12.30
N HIS A 88 -1.31 -5.19 -11.53
CA HIS A 88 -0.92 -4.83 -10.17
C HIS A 88 0.02 -3.62 -10.13
N SER A 89 0.97 -3.57 -11.07
CA SER A 89 1.88 -2.43 -11.22
C SER A 89 1.13 -1.18 -11.68
N VAL A 90 0.20 -1.35 -12.63
CA VAL A 90 -0.65 -0.25 -13.12
C VAL A 90 -1.49 0.35 -11.99
N LEU A 91 -2.16 -0.50 -11.19
CA LEU A 91 -2.97 -0.06 -10.05
C LEU A 91 -2.13 0.65 -8.99
N PHE A 92 -0.92 0.16 -8.71
CA PHE A 92 -0.02 0.80 -7.76
C PHE A 92 0.39 2.21 -8.21
N VAL A 93 0.76 2.35 -9.50
CA VAL A 93 1.10 3.66 -10.10
C VAL A 93 -0.11 4.59 -10.08
N LEU A 94 -1.31 4.09 -10.36
CA LEU A 94 -2.54 4.88 -10.30
C LEU A 94 -2.83 5.40 -8.89
N MET A 95 -2.64 4.59 -7.84
CA MET A 95 -2.81 5.04 -6.46
C MET A 95 -1.87 6.21 -6.11
N TRP A 96 -0.60 6.11 -6.49
CA TRP A 96 0.38 7.18 -6.31
C TRP A 96 0.02 8.42 -7.13
N GLY A 97 -0.35 8.24 -8.40
CA GLY A 97 -0.75 9.32 -9.29
C GLY A 97 -1.97 10.08 -8.74
N LEU A 98 -2.95 9.38 -8.18
CA LEU A 98 -4.09 9.99 -7.50
C LEU A 98 -3.64 10.79 -6.28
N LEU A 99 -2.85 10.22 -5.37
CA LEU A 99 -2.35 10.93 -4.19
C LEU A 99 -1.60 12.23 -4.54
N LEU A 100 -0.69 12.16 -5.52
CA LEU A 100 0.05 13.32 -6.01
C LEU A 100 -0.88 14.35 -6.65
N SER A 101 -1.88 13.91 -7.42
CA SER A 101 -2.86 14.81 -8.02
C SER A 101 -3.71 15.52 -6.97
N THR A 102 -4.12 14.83 -5.90
CA THR A 102 -4.85 15.45 -4.79
C THR A 102 -3.97 16.45 -4.05
N ALA A 103 -2.72 16.09 -3.76
CA ALA A 103 -1.76 16.98 -3.11
C ALA A 103 -1.51 18.25 -3.93
N TRP A 104 -1.28 18.09 -5.23
CA TRP A 104 -1.11 19.19 -6.18
C TRP A 104 -2.32 20.12 -6.22
N ARG A 105 -3.53 19.54 -6.28
CA ARG A 105 -4.76 20.32 -6.31
C ARG A 105 -4.95 21.13 -5.02
N GLU A 106 -4.68 20.55 -3.85
CA GLU A 106 -4.78 21.28 -2.58
C GLU A 106 -3.73 22.39 -2.47
N LEU A 107 -2.51 22.18 -2.97
CA LEU A 107 -1.48 23.22 -3.03
C LEU A 107 -1.96 24.41 -3.88
N MET A 108 -2.47 24.14 -5.08
CA MET A 108 -2.99 25.16 -6.00
C MET A 108 -4.18 25.95 -5.42
N LEU A 109 -5.02 25.31 -4.59
CA LEU A 109 -6.13 26.00 -3.93
C LEU A 109 -5.63 26.94 -2.82
N ARG A 110 -4.64 26.50 -2.03
CA ARG A 110 -4.03 27.34 -1.00
C ARG A 110 -3.27 28.54 -1.56
N GLU A 111 -2.57 28.36 -2.69
CA GLU A 111 -1.87 29.46 -3.36
C GLU A 111 -2.83 30.54 -3.88
N LYS A 112 -4.05 30.17 -4.29
CA LYS A 112 -5.07 31.14 -4.72
C LYS A 112 -5.76 31.88 -3.57
N GLU A 113 -5.66 31.34 -2.35
CA GLU A 113 -6.22 31.94 -1.14
C GLU A 113 -5.24 32.96 -0.49
N LEU A 114 -3.97 32.98 -0.91
CA LEU A 114 -2.90 33.90 -0.49
C LEU A 114 -2.81 35.14 -1.40
#